data_AF-A0A1I4FM69-F1
#
_entry.id   AF-A0A1I4FM69-F1
#
_cell.length_a   1.000
_cell.length_b   1.000
_cell.length_c   1.000
_cell.angle_alpha   90.00
_cell.angle_beta   90.00
_cell.angle_gamma   90.00
#
_symmetry.space_group_name_H-M   'P 1'
#
loop_
_entity.id
_entity.type
_entity.pdbx_description
1 polymer ?
#
loop_
_entity_poly.entity_id
_entity_poly.type
_entity_poly.pdbx_seq_one_letter_code
_entity_poly.pdbx_strand_id
1 'polypeptide(L)'
;MTSLIYGKIYHIENGFNGWKGGYLDVCGFSSCCKENLYDVSTSQSFSLEKINCTWKIKSAGGKMDGMPVVTNDSIYLINQYGKKSYLNVCEGGIYIKNVSTATKKIKDTMVWIILAHSSGEIYENETVSLLNESSILEKEGYLSINKNPPICTENLFNVSVACNSSDFITEDIQWRFVGLKD
;
A
#
# COMPACT_ATOMS: atom_id res chain seq x y z
N MET A 1 -5.03 -18.68 -12.44
CA MET A 1 -4.70 -17.40 -11.77
C MET A 1 -5.98 -16.89 -11.15
N THR A 2 -5.92 -16.32 -9.95
CA THR A 2 -7.10 -15.78 -9.26
C THR A 2 -7.15 -14.28 -9.51
N SER A 3 -8.27 -13.75 -9.96
CA SER A 3 -8.44 -12.32 -10.22
C SER A 3 -8.27 -11.50 -8.94
N LEU A 4 -7.57 -10.36 -9.06
CA LEU A 4 -7.63 -9.32 -8.05
C LEU A 4 -8.99 -8.62 -8.18
N ILE A 5 -9.79 -8.61 -7.12
CA ILE A 5 -11.16 -8.07 -7.17
C ILE A 5 -11.38 -7.01 -6.10
N TYR A 6 -12.21 -6.04 -6.45
CA TYR A 6 -12.72 -5.07 -5.48
C TYR A 6 -13.50 -5.76 -4.37
N GLY A 7 -13.44 -5.21 -3.17
CA GLY A 7 -14.21 -5.72 -2.05
C GLY A 7 -13.52 -6.76 -1.20
N LYS A 8 -12.55 -7.50 -1.77
CA LYS A 8 -11.78 -8.57 -1.12
C LYS A 8 -10.62 -8.01 -0.29
N ILE A 9 -10.23 -8.78 0.72
CA ILE A 9 -9.12 -8.50 1.64
C ILE A 9 -7.91 -9.32 1.21
N TYR A 10 -6.74 -8.69 1.26
CA TYR A 10 -5.47 -9.25 0.83
C TYR A 10 -4.36 -8.94 1.83
N HIS A 11 -3.31 -9.75 1.80
CA HIS A 11 -1.98 -9.30 2.19
C HIS A 11 -1.32 -8.60 1.00
N ILE A 12 -0.46 -7.62 1.27
CA ILE A 12 0.29 -6.90 0.24
C ILE A 12 1.76 -7.08 0.55
N GLU A 13 2.49 -7.78 -0.31
CA GLU A 13 3.89 -8.18 -0.05
C GLU A 13 4.84 -7.40 -0.96
N ASN A 14 5.95 -6.91 -0.38
CA ASN A 14 6.95 -6.15 -1.12
C ASN A 14 7.96 -7.07 -1.84
N GLY A 15 8.35 -6.69 -3.06
CA GLY A 15 9.21 -7.47 -3.96
C GLY A 15 10.67 -7.57 -3.54
N PHE A 16 11.14 -6.73 -2.60
CA PHE A 16 12.55 -6.65 -2.21
C PHE A 16 13.19 -8.00 -1.85
N ASN A 17 14.39 -8.23 -2.39
CA ASN A 17 15.21 -9.42 -2.16
C ASN A 17 14.46 -10.74 -2.47
N GLY A 18 13.71 -10.73 -3.56
CA GLY A 18 12.89 -11.87 -3.99
C GLY A 18 11.70 -12.13 -3.06
N TRP A 19 10.86 -11.11 -2.85
CA TRP A 19 9.65 -11.15 -2.01
C TRP A 19 9.93 -11.33 -0.51
N LYS A 20 11.07 -10.86 -0.03
CA LYS A 20 11.46 -10.85 1.39
C LYS A 20 11.36 -9.46 2.02
N GLY A 21 10.78 -8.49 1.30
CA GLY A 21 10.49 -7.14 1.80
C GLY A 21 9.42 -7.09 2.89
N GLY A 22 8.68 -8.19 3.08
CA GLY A 22 7.62 -8.32 4.08
C GLY A 22 6.27 -7.82 3.60
N TYR A 23 5.29 -7.92 4.50
CA TYR A 23 3.90 -7.54 4.23
C TYR A 23 3.60 -6.15 4.75
N LEU A 24 2.84 -5.37 3.98
CA LEU A 24 2.38 -4.04 4.34
C LEU A 24 1.57 -4.11 5.65
N ASP A 25 2.03 -3.35 6.65
CA ASP A 25 1.58 -3.42 8.02
C ASP A 25 1.36 -2.01 8.59
N VAL A 26 0.42 -1.88 9.52
CA VAL A 26 0.22 -0.68 10.33
C VAL A 26 0.79 -0.89 11.73
N CYS A 27 1.42 0.14 12.27
CA CYS A 27 2.07 0.05 13.57
C CYS A 27 2.15 1.41 14.27
N GLY A 28 2.28 1.37 15.60
CA GLY A 28 2.41 2.57 16.44
C GLY A 28 1.25 3.56 16.29
N PHE A 29 1.43 4.78 16.76
CA PHE A 29 0.55 5.90 16.40
C PHE A 29 1.31 6.84 15.48
N SER A 30 0.67 7.31 14.41
CA SER A 30 1.33 8.23 13.48
C SER A 30 1.64 9.55 14.15
N SER A 31 2.93 9.91 14.20
CA SER A 31 3.40 11.23 14.63
C SER A 31 3.46 12.23 13.46
N CYS A 32 3.44 11.75 12.22
CA CYS A 32 3.59 12.54 10.99
C CYS A 32 2.44 13.55 10.78
N CYS A 33 1.21 13.17 11.13
CA CYS A 33 0.03 13.99 10.89
C CYS A 33 -1.01 13.76 11.98
N LYS A 34 -1.52 14.88 12.54
CA LYS A 34 -2.45 14.88 13.69
C LYS A 34 -3.77 14.13 13.43
N GLU A 35 -4.14 13.91 12.17
CA GLU A 35 -5.38 13.22 11.78
C GLU A 35 -5.18 11.73 11.40
N ASN A 36 -3.93 11.26 11.39
CA ASN A 36 -3.61 9.89 11.02
C ASN A 36 -3.53 8.98 12.25
N LEU A 37 -3.99 7.74 12.10
CA LEU A 37 -4.07 6.75 13.16
C LEU A 37 -2.73 6.06 13.39
N TYR A 38 -2.16 5.48 12.34
CA TYR A 38 -1.05 4.54 12.41
C TYR A 38 0.05 4.91 11.41
N ASP A 39 1.30 4.64 11.75
CA ASP A 39 2.41 4.62 10.79
C ASP A 39 2.35 3.32 9.97
N VAL A 40 3.01 3.31 8.81
CA VAL A 40 3.01 2.16 7.89
C VAL A 40 4.43 1.66 7.67
N SER A 41 4.57 0.33 7.67
CA SER A 41 5.85 -0.38 7.56
C SER A 41 5.62 -1.75 6.92
N THR A 42 6.65 -2.57 6.84
CA THR A 42 6.50 -3.99 6.48
C THR A 42 6.90 -4.92 7.62
N SER A 43 6.29 -6.09 7.74
CA SER A 43 6.64 -7.10 8.76
C SER A 43 6.93 -8.48 8.15
N GLN A 44 7.81 -9.26 8.80
CA GLN A 44 8.22 -10.62 8.35
C GLN A 44 7.14 -11.68 8.53
N SER A 45 6.36 -11.57 9.61
CA SER A 45 5.42 -12.61 10.03
C SER A 45 3.99 -12.10 10.02
N PHE A 46 3.15 -12.78 9.24
CA PHE A 46 1.71 -12.72 9.43
C PHE A 46 1.26 -14.00 10.13
N SER A 47 0.40 -13.85 11.14
CA SER A 47 -0.56 -14.90 11.50
C SER A 47 -1.92 -14.47 10.95
N LEU A 48 -2.82 -15.41 10.70
CA LEU A 48 -4.22 -15.09 10.35
C LEU A 48 -4.89 -14.22 11.45
N GLU A 49 -4.32 -14.18 12.65
CA GLU A 49 -4.74 -13.35 13.78
C GLU A 49 -4.20 -11.90 13.71
N LYS A 50 -3.17 -11.63 12.90
CA LYS A 50 -2.59 -10.30 12.69
C LYS A 50 -3.39 -9.50 11.64
N ILE A 51 -4.53 -8.98 12.08
CA ILE A 51 -5.43 -8.13 11.29
C ILE A 51 -4.74 -6.84 10.81
N ASN A 52 -3.65 -6.42 11.46
CA ASN A 52 -2.83 -5.26 11.09
C ASN A 52 -2.19 -5.35 9.69
N CYS A 53 -1.92 -6.56 9.19
CA CYS A 53 -1.34 -6.76 7.85
C CYS A 53 -2.40 -7.02 6.75
N THR A 54 -3.67 -6.69 6.98
CA THR A 54 -4.76 -6.99 6.03
C THR A 54 -5.40 -5.73 5.45
N TRP A 55 -5.57 -5.74 4.13
CA TRP A 55 -5.98 -4.58 3.35
C TRP A 55 -7.12 -4.93 2.40
N LYS A 56 -8.22 -4.18 2.48
CA LYS A 56 -9.32 -4.25 1.51
C LYS A 56 -9.07 -3.29 0.36
N ILE A 57 -9.25 -3.78 -0.87
CA ILE A 57 -9.25 -2.92 -2.06
C ILE A 57 -10.66 -2.39 -2.28
N LYS A 58 -10.80 -1.07 -2.43
CA LYS A 58 -12.06 -0.42 -2.82
C LYS A 58 -11.82 0.48 -4.01
N SER A 59 -12.78 0.53 -4.94
CA SER A 59 -12.67 1.41 -6.10
C SER A 59 -12.80 2.88 -5.70
N ALA A 60 -11.87 3.72 -6.16
CA ALA A 60 -12.02 5.17 -6.11
C ALA A 60 -12.81 5.71 -7.32
N GLY A 61 -12.87 4.95 -8.42
CA GLY A 61 -13.65 5.26 -9.63
C GLY A 61 -15.10 4.75 -9.62
N GLY A 62 -15.58 4.14 -8.54
CA GLY A 62 -16.97 3.71 -8.39
C GLY A 62 -17.31 2.30 -8.88
N LYS A 63 -16.31 1.45 -9.15
CA LYS A 63 -16.54 0.03 -9.46
C LYS A 63 -17.07 -0.72 -8.23
N MET A 64 -17.93 -1.71 -8.47
CA MET A 64 -18.58 -2.51 -7.43
C MET A 64 -17.64 -3.59 -6.87
N ASP A 65 -17.89 -3.99 -5.61
CA ASP A 65 -17.25 -5.17 -5.02
C ASP A 65 -17.52 -6.42 -5.89
N GLY A 66 -16.52 -7.28 -6.05
CA GLY A 66 -16.55 -8.46 -6.94
C GLY A 66 -16.07 -8.19 -8.37
N MET A 67 -16.00 -6.93 -8.81
CA MET A 67 -15.44 -6.60 -10.13
C MET A 67 -13.92 -6.78 -10.16
N PRO A 68 -13.33 -7.18 -11.29
CA PRO A 68 -11.87 -7.22 -11.44
C PRO A 68 -11.22 -5.84 -11.34
N VAL A 69 -10.03 -5.82 -10.74
CA VAL A 69 -9.12 -4.68 -10.76
C VAL A 69 -8.32 -4.75 -12.05
N VAL A 70 -8.21 -3.62 -12.76
CA VAL A 70 -7.41 -3.50 -13.99
C VAL A 70 -6.27 -2.51 -13.78
N THR A 71 -5.19 -2.66 -14.53
CA THR A 71 -4.08 -1.69 -14.57
C THR A 71 -4.62 -0.29 -14.88
N ASN A 72 -4.02 0.74 -14.27
CA ASN A 72 -4.46 2.14 -14.24
C ASN A 72 -5.74 2.44 -13.42
N ASP A 73 -6.32 1.48 -12.71
CA ASP A 73 -7.43 1.78 -11.82
C ASP A 73 -7.01 2.65 -10.63
N SER A 74 -7.84 3.63 -10.30
CA SER A 74 -7.76 4.36 -9.03
C SER A 74 -8.41 3.56 -7.90
N ILE A 75 -7.62 3.23 -6.88
CA ILE A 75 -8.01 2.40 -5.74
C ILE A 75 -7.80 3.11 -4.40
N TYR A 76 -8.57 2.69 -3.41
CA TYR A 76 -8.30 2.88 -2.00
C TYR A 76 -7.80 1.57 -1.40
N LEU A 77 -6.74 1.65 -0.61
CA LEU A 77 -6.30 0.56 0.26
C LEU A 77 -6.77 0.85 1.68
N ILE A 78 -7.63 -0.01 2.21
CA ILE A 78 -8.25 0.18 3.52
C ILE A 78 -7.70 -0.85 4.48
N ASN A 79 -6.93 -0.41 5.48
CA ASN A 79 -6.46 -1.29 6.54
C ASN A 79 -7.64 -1.79 7.38
N GLN A 80 -7.64 -3.08 7.74
CA GLN A 80 -8.74 -3.68 8.52
C GLN A 80 -8.49 -3.71 10.03
N TYR A 81 -7.36 -3.20 10.52
CA TYR A 81 -7.05 -3.14 11.95
C TYR A 81 -7.90 -2.12 12.68
N GLY A 82 -8.47 -2.53 13.82
CA GLY A 82 -9.24 -1.66 14.70
C GLY A 82 -10.25 -0.80 13.95
N LYS A 83 -10.08 0.53 14.01
CA LYS A 83 -10.86 1.47 13.21
C LYS A 83 -10.30 1.53 11.79
N LYS A 84 -11.05 1.00 10.82
CA LYS A 84 -10.70 1.00 9.39
C LYS A 84 -10.22 2.37 8.92
N SER A 85 -9.10 2.37 8.22
CA SER A 85 -8.41 3.58 7.79
C SER A 85 -7.77 3.41 6.41
N TYR A 86 -7.64 4.52 5.68
CA TYR A 86 -7.12 4.55 4.31
C TYR A 86 -5.61 4.72 4.30
N LEU A 87 -4.90 3.99 3.44
CA LEU A 87 -3.49 4.25 3.15
C LEU A 87 -3.34 5.66 2.55
N ASN A 88 -2.61 6.53 3.22
CA ASN A 88 -2.55 7.95 2.95
C ASN A 88 -1.10 8.44 2.92
N VAL A 89 -0.79 9.36 2.01
CA VAL A 89 0.45 10.12 2.02
C VAL A 89 0.33 11.31 2.98
N CYS A 90 1.33 11.51 3.85
CA CYS A 90 1.37 12.59 4.84
C CYS A 90 2.60 13.48 4.65
N GLU A 91 2.46 14.77 4.98
CA GLU A 91 3.58 15.74 4.95
C GLU A 91 4.15 15.96 6.35
N GLY A 92 5.38 15.46 6.57
CA GLY A 92 6.06 15.59 7.86
C GLY A 92 7.59 15.76 7.81
N GLY A 93 8.21 15.73 6.62
CA GLY A 93 9.67 15.89 6.41
C GLY A 93 10.49 14.61 6.64
N ILE A 94 11.73 14.44 6.14
CA ILE A 94 12.57 15.18 5.19
C ILE A 94 13.12 14.13 4.22
N TYR A 95 12.76 14.27 2.93
CA TYR A 95 12.97 13.37 1.80
C TYR A 95 12.27 12.01 1.91
N ILE A 96 11.36 11.77 0.96
CA ILE A 96 10.40 10.67 0.87
C ILE A 96 9.14 10.95 1.71
N LYS A 97 7.98 11.10 1.05
CA LYS A 97 6.73 11.38 1.78
C LYS A 97 6.33 10.15 2.60
N ASN A 98 6.01 10.35 3.87
CA ASN A 98 5.65 9.25 4.75
C ASN A 98 4.25 8.74 4.41
N VAL A 99 4.04 7.45 4.63
CA VAL A 99 2.74 6.80 4.46
C VAL A 99 2.19 6.41 5.82
N SER A 100 0.92 6.72 6.04
CA SER A 100 0.20 6.51 7.29
C SER A 100 -1.26 6.19 6.98
N THR A 101 -2.09 5.97 8.00
CA THR A 101 -3.52 5.72 7.76
C THR A 101 -4.46 6.78 8.31
N ALA A 102 -5.50 7.15 7.57
CA ALA A 102 -6.44 8.22 7.95
C ALA A 102 -7.90 7.72 8.03
N THR A 103 -8.75 8.38 8.83
CA THR A 103 -10.18 8.00 8.96
C THR A 103 -11.15 8.88 8.17
N LYS A 104 -10.72 10.05 7.72
CA LYS A 104 -11.55 11.03 7.00
C LYS A 104 -11.14 11.03 5.53
N LYS A 105 -12.10 11.11 4.61
CA LYS A 105 -11.82 11.23 3.17
C LYS A 105 -11.29 12.64 2.88
N ILE A 106 -9.98 12.81 2.83
CA ILE A 106 -9.31 14.06 2.47
C ILE A 106 -8.54 13.81 1.17
N LYS A 107 -8.83 14.63 0.14
CA LYS A 107 -8.08 14.83 -1.12
C LYS A 107 -7.49 13.57 -1.81
N ASP A 108 -6.77 13.83 -2.88
CA ASP A 108 -6.01 12.90 -3.73
C ASP A 108 -4.94 12.05 -3.00
N THR A 109 -4.52 12.41 -1.77
CA THR A 109 -3.47 11.73 -0.97
C THR A 109 -3.77 10.27 -0.62
N MET A 110 -5.04 9.86 -0.65
CA MET A 110 -5.49 8.49 -0.31
C MET A 110 -5.73 7.61 -1.55
N VAL A 111 -5.67 8.21 -2.75
CA VAL A 111 -5.92 7.51 -4.00
C VAL A 111 -4.60 6.97 -4.55
N TRP A 112 -4.59 5.68 -4.86
CA TRP A 112 -3.45 5.02 -5.48
C TRP A 112 -3.86 4.50 -6.85
N ILE A 113 -3.03 4.72 -7.86
CA ILE A 113 -3.17 4.11 -9.17
C ILE A 113 -2.39 2.79 -9.15
N ILE A 114 -3.09 1.68 -9.40
CA ILE A 114 -2.45 0.36 -9.46
C ILE A 114 -1.96 0.08 -10.88
N LEU A 115 -0.67 -0.20 -11.02
CA LEU A 115 0.01 -0.37 -12.31
C LEU A 115 0.58 -1.78 -12.37
N ALA A 116 0.18 -2.57 -13.35
CA ALA A 116 0.77 -3.87 -13.67
C ALA A 116 1.54 -3.80 -15.00
N HIS A 117 2.51 -4.70 -15.19
CA HIS A 117 3.19 -4.89 -16.48
C HIS A 117 2.23 -5.34 -17.58
N SER A 118 1.23 -6.15 -17.23
CA SER A 118 0.20 -6.63 -18.14
C SER A 118 -0.77 -5.50 -18.48
N SER A 119 -1.22 -5.47 -19.73
CA SER A 119 -2.41 -4.68 -20.08
C SER A 119 -3.67 -5.42 -19.62
N GLY A 120 -4.58 -4.71 -18.94
CA GLY A 120 -5.88 -5.25 -18.55
C GLY A 120 -5.99 -5.69 -17.10
N GLU A 121 -6.67 -6.81 -16.87
CA GLU A 121 -6.99 -7.36 -15.55
C GLU A 121 -5.73 -7.80 -14.79
N ILE A 122 -5.70 -7.48 -13.50
CA ILE A 122 -4.61 -7.84 -12.59
C ILE A 122 -5.01 -9.10 -11.82
N TYR A 123 -4.07 -10.03 -11.69
CA TYR A 123 -4.26 -11.26 -10.92
C TYR A 123 -3.48 -11.24 -9.60
N GLU A 124 -3.95 -12.02 -8.62
CA GLU A 124 -3.21 -12.26 -7.38
C GLU A 124 -1.79 -12.78 -7.68
N ASN A 125 -0.82 -12.31 -6.89
CA ASN A 125 0.62 -12.55 -7.03
C ASN A 125 1.30 -11.92 -8.26
N GLU A 126 0.58 -11.20 -9.13
CA GLU A 126 1.23 -10.39 -10.15
C GLU A 126 1.97 -9.20 -9.52
N THR A 127 3.11 -8.86 -10.11
CA THR A 127 3.89 -7.69 -9.72
C THR A 127 3.19 -6.42 -10.17
N VAL A 128 2.96 -5.53 -9.21
CA VAL A 128 2.37 -4.22 -9.42
C VAL A 128 3.19 -3.12 -8.74
N SER A 129 3.00 -1.90 -9.21
CA SER A 129 3.43 -0.67 -8.55
C SER A 129 2.20 0.13 -8.13
N LEU A 130 2.30 0.88 -7.04
CA LEU A 130 1.22 1.72 -6.52
C LEU A 130 1.66 3.18 -6.58
N LEU A 131 1.11 3.92 -7.52
CA LEU A 131 1.42 5.32 -7.75
C LEU A 131 0.45 6.22 -6.99
N ASN A 132 0.97 7.15 -6.19
CA ASN A 132 0.23 8.26 -5.62
C ASN A 132 0.58 9.52 -6.42
N GLU A 133 -0.43 10.15 -7.02
CA GLU A 133 -0.29 11.40 -7.77
C GLU A 133 -0.85 12.60 -7.00
N SER A 134 -0.83 12.52 -5.66
CA SER A 134 -1.42 13.60 -4.88
C SER A 134 -0.77 14.95 -5.19
N SER A 135 -1.59 15.99 -5.29
CA SER A 135 -1.17 17.39 -5.49
C SER A 135 -0.20 17.91 -4.46
N ILE A 136 -0.09 17.26 -3.29
CA ILE A 136 0.97 17.63 -2.35
C ILE A 136 2.34 17.22 -2.91
N LEU A 137 2.46 16.09 -3.60
CA LEU A 137 3.72 15.55 -4.14
C LEU A 137 4.25 16.44 -5.28
N GLU A 138 5.54 16.78 -5.21
CA GLU A 138 6.21 17.56 -6.26
C GLU A 138 6.44 16.74 -7.54
N LYS A 139 6.38 15.42 -7.45
CA LYS A 139 6.60 14.44 -8.52
C LYS A 139 5.71 13.22 -8.29
N GLU A 140 5.54 12.40 -9.32
CA GLU A 140 4.96 11.05 -9.17
C GLU A 140 5.65 10.27 -8.05
N GLY A 141 4.84 9.62 -7.22
CA GLY A 141 5.30 9.00 -6.01
C GLY A 141 4.84 7.55 -5.87
N TYR A 142 5.77 6.60 -5.92
CA TYR A 142 5.46 5.17 -5.80
C TYR A 142 5.54 4.70 -4.35
N LEU A 143 4.59 3.86 -3.92
CA LEU A 143 4.68 3.17 -2.63
C LEU A 143 5.97 2.34 -2.61
N SER A 144 6.84 2.63 -1.66
CA SER A 144 8.17 2.06 -1.56
C SER A 144 8.48 1.68 -0.11
N ILE A 145 9.28 0.64 0.05
CA ILE A 145 10.01 0.46 1.30
C ILE A 145 11.21 1.42 1.40
N ASN A 146 11.56 1.81 2.61
CA ASN A 146 12.75 2.57 2.95
C ASN A 146 13.65 1.72 3.88
N LYS A 147 14.94 1.66 3.54
CA LYS A 147 15.97 0.88 4.23
C LYS A 147 16.48 1.53 5.52
N ASN A 148 15.97 2.71 5.87
CA ASN A 148 16.18 3.31 7.18
C ASN A 148 15.53 2.46 8.29
N PRO A 149 16.07 2.51 9.52
CA PRO A 149 15.53 1.75 10.65
C PRO A 149 14.02 1.98 10.81
N PRO A 150 13.24 0.90 10.99
CA PRO A 150 11.79 1.01 11.08
C PRO A 150 11.38 1.77 12.34
N ILE A 151 10.36 2.62 12.20
CA ILE A 151 9.77 3.38 13.33
C ILE A 151 9.21 2.42 14.38
N CYS A 152 8.74 1.26 13.93
CA CYS A 152 8.14 0.23 14.76
C CYS A 152 9.15 -0.89 15.00
N THR A 153 9.46 -1.13 16.28
CA THR A 153 10.26 -2.27 16.71
C THR A 153 9.65 -3.57 16.20
N GLU A 154 10.47 -4.48 15.68
CA GLU A 154 10.11 -5.78 15.06
C GLU A 154 9.64 -5.74 13.60
N ASN A 155 9.48 -4.55 13.00
CA ASN A 155 9.19 -4.43 11.58
C ASN A 155 10.49 -4.44 10.74
N LEU A 156 10.37 -4.66 9.44
CA LEU A 156 11.49 -4.78 8.51
C LEU A 156 11.91 -3.43 7.96
N PHE A 157 10.96 -2.74 7.31
CA PHE A 157 11.21 -1.50 6.59
C PHE A 157 10.11 -0.49 6.85
N ASN A 158 10.46 0.80 6.88
CA ASN A 158 9.45 1.85 6.81
C ASN A 158 8.83 1.89 5.41
N VAL A 159 7.57 2.34 5.32
CA VAL A 159 6.91 2.52 4.03
C VAL A 159 6.70 4.00 3.76
N SER A 160 6.92 4.36 2.51
CA SER A 160 7.13 5.75 2.11
C SER A 160 6.84 5.91 0.61
N VAL A 161 6.92 7.13 0.09
CA VAL A 161 6.68 7.43 -1.32
C VAL A 161 7.98 7.82 -2.02
N ALA A 162 8.51 6.94 -2.87
CA ALA A 162 9.74 7.18 -3.63
C ALA A 162 9.44 7.83 -4.99
N CYS A 163 10.23 8.86 -5.33
CA CYS A 163 10.20 9.50 -6.66
C CYS A 163 11.10 8.73 -7.64
N ASN A 164 10.75 7.48 -7.93
CA ASN A 164 11.46 6.62 -8.89
C ASN A 164 10.66 6.49 -10.18
N SER A 165 11.30 6.05 -11.25
CA SER A 165 10.58 5.72 -12.49
C SER A 165 9.73 4.47 -12.26
N SER A 166 8.63 4.32 -13.01
CA SER A 166 7.77 3.12 -12.97
C SER A 166 8.46 1.87 -13.54
N ASP A 167 9.78 1.89 -13.70
CA ASP A 167 10.52 0.73 -14.13
C ASP A 167 10.42 -0.29 -13.01
N PHE A 168 9.48 -1.22 -13.19
CA PHE A 168 9.24 -2.43 -12.41
C PHE A 168 10.49 -3.33 -12.23
N ILE A 169 11.69 -2.79 -12.39
CA ILE A 169 12.99 -3.35 -12.07
C ILE A 169 13.34 -3.05 -10.61
N THR A 170 12.88 -1.91 -10.07
CA THR A 170 13.19 -1.51 -8.70
C THR A 170 12.33 -2.28 -7.70
N GLU A 171 12.92 -3.31 -7.07
CA GLU A 171 12.19 -4.20 -6.15
C GLU A 171 11.57 -3.47 -4.94
N ASP A 172 12.14 -2.33 -4.53
CA ASP A 172 11.65 -1.54 -3.39
C ASP A 172 10.22 -1.00 -3.63
N ILE A 173 9.82 -0.80 -4.88
CA ILE A 173 8.49 -0.29 -5.30
C ILE A 173 7.57 -1.39 -5.86
N GLN A 174 8.05 -2.63 -5.95
CA GLN A 174 7.25 -3.76 -6.39
C GLN A 174 6.41 -4.29 -5.24
N TRP A 175 5.16 -4.59 -5.54
CA TRP A 175 4.23 -5.20 -4.62
C TRP A 175 3.47 -6.34 -5.31
N ARG A 176 2.90 -7.23 -4.51
CA ARG A 176 1.88 -8.17 -4.98
C ARG A 176 0.78 -8.33 -3.95
N PHE A 177 -0.43 -8.56 -4.45
CA PHE A 177 -1.58 -8.87 -3.62
C PHE A 177 -1.70 -10.39 -3.47
N VAL A 178 -1.67 -10.86 -2.23
CA VAL A 178 -1.74 -12.28 -1.88
C VAL A 178 -3.08 -12.54 -1.21
N GLY A 179 -3.88 -13.44 -1.77
CA GLY A 179 -5.17 -13.84 -1.17
C GLY A 179 -4.98 -14.47 0.21
N LEU A 180 -5.92 -14.20 1.12
CA LEU A 180 -5.99 -14.91 2.40
C LEU A 180 -6.41 -16.37 2.11
N LYS A 181 -5.72 -17.34 2.71
CA LYS A 181 -6.17 -18.74 2.69
C LYS A 181 -7.26 -18.91 3.75
N ASP A 182 -8.34 -19.59 3.36
CA ASP A 182 -9.39 -20.03 4.27
C ASP A 182 -8.87 -21.05 5.31
#